data_AF-A0A177AAH5-F1
#
_entry.id   AF-A0A177AAH5-F1
#
_cell.length_a   1.000
_cell.length_b   1.000
_cell.length_c   1.000
_cell.angle_alpha   90.00
_cell.angle_beta   90.00
_cell.angle_gamma   90.00
#
_symmetry.space_group_name_H-M   'P 1'
#
loop_
_entity.id
_entity.type
_entity.pdbx_description
1 polymer ?
#
loop_
_entity_poly.entity_id
_entity_poly.type
_entity_poly.pdbx_seq_one_letter_code
_entity_poly.pdbx_strand_id
1 'polypeptide(L)'
;MLLWSEFSLARPVLRIHSTTENFAPTPEAPHTPEPPLELQGALDIVTLVAKEARVARQTLNQARKQLHRAGIEARKEERAQKKMIAKLYEEGLPIPPEFEEPIPDPEAPQIESQYESERGSEWE
;
A
#
# COMPACT_ATOMS: atom_id res chain seq x y z
N MET A 1 1.71 27.01 -21.68
CA MET A 1 0.55 26.84 -22.57
C MET A 1 0.99 25.99 -23.75
N LEU A 2 0.59 24.72 -23.80
CA LEU A 2 0.73 23.89 -25.00
C LEU A 2 -0.64 23.29 -25.28
N LEU A 3 -1.24 23.79 -26.36
CA LEU A 3 -2.50 23.36 -26.95
C LEU A 3 -2.31 21.96 -27.56
N TRP A 4 -3.08 20.99 -27.09
CA TRP A 4 -3.37 19.75 -27.81
C TRP A 4 -4.89 19.74 -27.96
N SER A 5 -5.42 20.55 -28.87
CA SER A 5 -5.74 20.17 -30.25
C SER A 5 -6.62 18.92 -30.27
N GLU A 6 -7.92 19.20 -30.33
CA GLU A 6 -9.02 18.26 -30.45
C GLU A 6 -8.85 17.40 -31.70
N PHE A 7 -8.76 16.09 -31.51
CA PHE A 7 -8.97 15.12 -32.58
C PHE A 7 -10.07 14.14 -32.14
N SER A 8 -11.28 14.67 -31.93
CA SER A 8 -12.46 13.83 -31.75
C SER A 8 -13.01 13.47 -33.13
N LEU A 9 -12.46 12.39 -33.70
CA LEU A 9 -12.94 11.80 -34.95
C LEU A 9 -14.41 11.40 -34.79
N ALA A 10 -15.28 12.10 -35.52
CA ALA A 10 -16.67 11.76 -35.70
C ALA A 10 -16.80 10.29 -36.14
N ARG A 11 -17.51 9.49 -35.35
CA ARG A 11 -17.83 8.10 -35.71
C ARG A 11 -18.83 8.11 -36.86
N PRO A 12 -18.54 7.48 -38.02
CA PRO A 12 -19.57 7.29 -39.04
C PRO A 12 -20.60 6.29 -38.53
N VAL A 13 -21.86 6.72 -38.50
CA VAL A 13 -23.03 5.86 -38.29
C VAL A 13 -23.20 5.02 -39.54
N LEU A 14 -22.73 3.77 -39.49
CA LEU A 14 -23.01 2.80 -40.55
C LEU A 14 -24.48 2.39 -40.46
N ARG A 15 -25.32 3.00 -41.31
CA ARG A 15 -26.70 2.62 -41.56
C ARG A 15 -26.69 1.33 -42.40
N ILE A 16 -26.92 0.21 -41.74
CA ILE A 16 -27.03 -1.10 -42.38
C ILE A 16 -28.44 -1.20 -42.98
N HIS A 17 -28.53 -1.48 -44.28
CA HIS A 17 -29.79 -1.72 -44.98
C HIS A 17 -30.27 -3.13 -44.62
N SER A 18 -31.45 -3.26 -44.02
CA SER A 18 -32.06 -4.57 -43.72
C SER A 18 -32.67 -5.14 -45.00
N THR A 19 -31.87 -5.86 -45.77
CA THR A 19 -32.36 -6.74 -46.83
C THR A 19 -32.92 -8.00 -46.17
N THR A 20 -34.24 -8.16 -46.19
CA THR A 20 -34.92 -9.40 -45.83
C THR A 20 -34.70 -10.41 -46.96
N GLU A 21 -33.57 -11.08 -46.95
CA GLU A 21 -33.38 -12.33 -47.68
C GLU A 21 -33.78 -13.49 -46.75
N ASN A 22 -34.69 -14.32 -47.25
CA ASN A 22 -35.22 -15.51 -46.60
C ASN A 22 -34.08 -16.46 -46.22
N PHE A 23 -33.64 -16.43 -44.96
CA PHE A 23 -32.75 -17.45 -44.40
C PHE A 23 -33.57 -18.70 -44.08
N ALA A 24 -33.20 -19.81 -44.73
CA ALA A 24 -33.60 -21.16 -44.35
C ALA A 24 -33.32 -21.41 -42.84
N PRO A 25 -34.02 -22.36 -42.18
CA PRO A 25 -33.76 -22.64 -40.77
C PRO A 25 -32.28 -23.00 -40.57
N THR A 26 -31.61 -22.18 -39.77
CA THR A 26 -30.20 -22.33 -39.38
C THR A 26 -29.96 -23.74 -38.82
N PRO A 27 -28.93 -24.49 -39.26
CA PRO A 27 -28.53 -25.69 -38.53
C PRO A 27 -28.11 -25.27 -37.14
N GLU A 28 -28.70 -25.87 -36.11
CA GLU A 28 -28.38 -25.60 -34.70
C GLU A 28 -26.86 -25.52 -34.52
N ALA A 29 -26.39 -24.40 -33.97
CA ALA A 29 -24.96 -24.18 -33.75
C ALA A 29 -24.38 -25.37 -32.96
N PRO A 30 -23.16 -25.83 -33.26
CA PRO A 30 -22.54 -26.89 -32.47
C PRO A 30 -22.49 -26.40 -31.01
N HIS A 31 -23.09 -27.18 -30.11
CA HIS A 31 -23.12 -26.93 -28.69
C HIS A 31 -21.71 -26.53 -28.24
N THR A 32 -21.49 -25.27 -27.89
CA THR A 32 -20.29 -24.87 -27.16
C THR A 32 -20.31 -25.72 -25.89
N PRO A 33 -19.35 -26.64 -25.68
CA PRO A 33 -19.39 -27.45 -24.47
C PRO A 33 -19.23 -26.49 -23.30
N GLU A 34 -20.26 -26.43 -22.46
CA GLU A 34 -20.16 -25.85 -21.12
C GLU A 34 -18.85 -26.36 -20.50
N PRO A 35 -18.02 -25.47 -19.94
CA PRO A 35 -16.76 -25.89 -19.35
C PRO A 35 -17.06 -26.98 -18.31
N PRO A 36 -16.30 -28.09 -18.29
CA PRO A 36 -16.57 -29.19 -17.38
C PRO A 36 -16.67 -28.66 -15.95
N LEU A 37 -17.70 -29.10 -15.22
CA LEU A 37 -18.07 -28.59 -13.89
C LEU A 37 -16.90 -28.57 -12.88
N GLU A 38 -15.90 -29.45 -13.08
CA GLU A 38 -14.65 -29.49 -12.31
C GLU A 38 -13.78 -28.23 -12.48
N LEU A 39 -13.75 -27.64 -13.68
CA LEU A 39 -13.05 -26.39 -13.94
C LEU A 39 -13.78 -25.18 -13.32
N GLN A 40 -15.11 -25.21 -13.28
CA GLN A 40 -15.90 -24.15 -12.66
C GLN A 40 -15.67 -24.09 -11.15
N GLY A 41 -15.67 -25.25 -10.47
CA GLY A 41 -15.34 -25.33 -9.05
C GLY A 41 -13.90 -24.89 -8.74
N ALA A 42 -12.93 -25.24 -9.60
CA ALA A 42 -11.56 -24.77 -9.45
C ALA A 42 -11.43 -23.25 -9.63
N LEU A 43 -12.16 -22.66 -10.59
CA LEU A 43 -12.21 -21.21 -10.78
C LEU A 43 -12.82 -20.51 -9.56
N ASP A 44 -13.94 -21.02 -9.03
CA ASP A 44 -14.60 -20.46 -7.86
C ASP A 44 -13.66 -20.47 -6.64
N ILE A 45 -12.96 -21.57 -6.39
CA ILE A 45 -11.95 -21.67 -5.32
C ILE A 45 -10.85 -20.62 -5.52
N VAL A 46 -10.29 -20.48 -6.73
CA VAL A 46 -9.25 -19.48 -7.02
C VAL A 46 -9.77 -18.06 -6.79
N THR A 47 -11.02 -17.77 -7.16
CA THR A 47 -11.59 -16.43 -6.92
C THR A 47 -11.80 -16.14 -5.45
N LEU A 48 -12.17 -17.13 -4.64
CA LEU A 48 -12.31 -16.99 -3.18
C LEU A 48 -10.96 -16.72 -2.53
N VAL A 49 -9.95 -17.53 -2.85
CA VAL A 49 -8.57 -17.34 -2.36
C VAL A 49 -8.02 -15.96 -2.76
N ALA A 50 -8.28 -15.51 -3.98
CA ALA A 50 -7.85 -14.18 -4.43
C ALA A 50 -8.52 -13.04 -3.64
N LYS A 51 -9.79 -13.19 -3.27
CA LYS A 51 -10.51 -12.21 -2.43
C LYS A 51 -9.91 -12.15 -1.02
N GLU A 52 -9.66 -13.31 -0.41
CA GLU A 52 -9.05 -13.40 0.92
C GLU A 52 -7.64 -12.80 0.94
N ALA A 53 -6.81 -13.16 -0.04
CA ALA A 53 -5.46 -12.61 -0.17
C ALA A 53 -5.47 -11.09 -0.38
N ARG A 54 -6.45 -10.56 -1.12
CA ARG A 54 -6.63 -9.11 -1.31
C ARG A 54 -6.96 -8.42 0.02
N VAL A 55 -7.89 -8.97 0.80
CA VAL A 55 -8.26 -8.42 2.10
C VAL A 55 -7.07 -8.44 3.05
N ALA A 56 -6.36 -9.57 3.15
CA ALA A 56 -5.17 -9.71 3.98
C ALA A 56 -4.07 -8.69 3.61
N ARG A 57 -3.86 -8.45 2.32
CA ARG A 57 -2.90 -7.42 1.86
C ARG A 57 -3.36 -6.01 2.23
N GLN A 58 -4.66 -5.72 2.13
CA GLN A 58 -5.22 -4.42 2.49
C GLN A 58 -5.06 -4.14 3.99
N THR A 59 -5.41 -5.10 4.85
CA THR A 59 -5.30 -4.96 6.31
C THR A 59 -3.84 -4.80 6.74
N LEU A 60 -2.93 -5.59 6.17
CA LEU A 60 -1.50 -5.46 6.43
C LEU A 60 -0.96 -4.08 6.01
N ASN A 61 -1.36 -3.59 4.83
CA ASN A 61 -0.94 -2.26 4.37
C ASN A 61 -1.52 -1.13 5.25
N GLN A 62 -2.73 -1.30 5.78
CA GLN A 62 -3.33 -0.36 6.73
C GLN A 62 -2.54 -0.34 8.04
N ALA A 63 -2.22 -1.51 8.61
CA ALA A 63 -1.41 -1.63 9.81
C ALA A 63 -0.01 -0.99 9.63
N ARG A 64 0.66 -1.26 8.50
CA ARG A 64 1.94 -0.63 8.16
C ARG A 64 1.85 0.90 8.10
N LYS A 65 0.78 1.43 7.50
CA LYS A 65 0.57 2.89 7.45
C LYS A 65 0.33 3.50 8.82
N GLN A 66 -0.38 2.80 9.70
CA GLN A 66 -0.61 3.26 11.07
C GLN A 66 0.71 3.29 11.85
N LEU A 67 1.51 2.22 11.78
CA LEU A 67 2.82 2.14 12.40
C LEU A 67 3.76 3.25 11.89
N HIS A 68 3.81 3.45 10.57
CA HIS A 68 4.64 4.50 9.97
C HIS A 68 4.23 5.92 10.42
N ARG A 69 2.92 6.18 10.56
CA ARG A 69 2.42 7.46 11.08
C ARG A 69 2.85 7.68 12.53
N ALA A 70 2.67 6.67 13.37
CA ALA A 70 3.10 6.72 14.77
C ALA A 70 4.62 6.97 14.88
N GLY A 71 5.43 6.32 14.03
CA GLY A 71 6.88 6.57 13.99
C GLY A 71 7.27 7.95 13.48
N ILE A 72 6.50 8.55 12.56
CA ILE A 72 6.70 9.96 12.17
C ILE A 72 6.39 10.89 13.35
N GLU A 73 5.31 10.63 14.08
CA GLU A 73 4.92 11.44 15.25
C GLU A 73 5.98 11.37 16.35
N ALA A 74 6.43 10.18 16.72
CA ALA A 74 7.53 9.99 17.69
C ALA A 74 8.80 10.77 17.30
N ARG A 75 9.25 10.65 16.04
CA ARG A 75 10.43 11.38 15.54
C ARG A 75 10.23 12.90 15.44
N LYS A 76 8.99 13.39 15.36
CA LYS A 76 8.71 14.83 15.41
C LYS A 76 8.79 15.34 16.85
N GLU A 77 8.21 14.60 17.78
CA GLU A 77 8.28 14.90 19.21
C GLU A 77 9.73 14.88 19.70
N GLU A 78 10.51 13.88 19.30
CA GLU A 78 11.93 13.78 19.69
C GLU A 78 12.74 14.97 19.15
N ARG A 79 12.49 15.38 17.90
CA ARG A 79 13.12 16.59 17.33
C ARG A 79 12.71 17.86 18.08
N ALA A 80 11.46 17.95 18.53
CA ALA A 80 10.98 19.08 19.31
C ALA A 80 11.63 19.12 20.70
N GLN A 81 11.73 17.97 21.37
CA GLN A 81 12.42 17.78 22.65
C GLN A 81 13.88 18.23 22.53
N LYS A 82 14.62 17.70 21.53
CA LYS A 82 16.02 18.09 21.27
C LYS A 82 16.19 19.58 21.00
N LYS A 83 15.26 20.20 20.25
CA LYS A 83 15.28 21.65 19.99
C LYS A 83 15.07 22.46 21.27
N MET A 84 14.20 22.01 22.16
CA MET A 84 13.98 22.67 23.45
C MET A 84 15.19 22.52 24.38
N ILE A 85 15.80 21.33 24.45
CA ILE A 85 17.04 21.10 25.20
C ILE A 85 18.14 22.05 24.70
N ALA A 86 18.32 22.18 23.38
CA ALA A 86 19.31 23.09 22.80
C ALA A 86 19.08 24.55 23.24
N LYS A 87 17.83 25.02 23.27
CA LYS A 87 17.50 26.36 23.76
C LYS A 87 17.81 26.54 25.25
N LEU A 88 17.45 25.56 26.09
CA LEU A 88 17.77 25.61 27.52
C LEU A 88 19.28 25.69 27.74
N TYR A 89 20.05 24.94 26.95
CA TYR A 89 21.51 24.99 26.97
C TYR A 89 22.05 26.36 26.54
N GLU A 90 21.50 26.96 25.48
CA GLU A 90 21.85 28.32 25.03
C GLU A 90 21.53 29.38 26.10
N GLU A 91 20.42 29.22 26.83
CA GLU A 91 19.99 30.12 27.91
C GLU A 91 20.72 29.83 29.25
N GLY A 92 21.55 28.78 29.32
CA GLY A 92 22.25 28.36 30.54
C GLY A 92 21.31 27.83 31.63
N LEU A 93 20.11 27.38 31.24
CA LEU A 93 19.10 26.83 32.14
C LEU A 93 19.32 25.33 32.35
N PRO A 94 18.99 24.80 33.55
CA PRO A 94 19.04 23.37 33.80
C PRO A 94 18.02 22.63 32.92
N ILE A 95 18.39 21.45 32.43
CA ILE A 95 17.53 20.58 31.63
C ILE A 95 16.56 19.84 32.57
N PRO A 96 15.25 19.89 32.34
CA PRO A 96 14.27 19.10 33.08
C PRO A 96 14.50 17.58 32.92
N PRO A 97 14.23 16.78 33.97
CA PRO A 97 14.41 15.31 33.93
C PRO A 97 13.50 14.62 32.90
N GLU A 98 12.36 15.23 32.55
CA GLU A 98 11.46 14.74 31.49
C GLU A 98 12.13 14.67 30.10
N PHE A 99 13.28 15.33 29.92
CA PHE A 99 14.04 15.31 28.66
C PHE A 99 15.24 14.37 28.68
N GLU A 100 15.50 13.68 29.79
CA GLU A 100 16.54 12.65 29.88
C GLU A 100 16.13 11.36 29.17
N GLU A 101 14.83 11.06 29.13
CA GLU A 101 14.31 9.85 28.49
C GLU A 101 14.09 10.05 26.98
N PRO A 102 14.63 9.14 26.14
CA PRO A 102 14.38 9.16 24.70
C PRO A 102 12.94 8.72 24.38
N ILE A 103 12.30 9.41 23.44
CA ILE A 103 10.95 9.04 22.98
C ILE A 103 11.03 7.77 22.12
N PRO A 104 10.27 6.69 22.45
CA PRO A 104 10.31 5.44 21.69
C PRO A 104 9.67 5.60 20.31
N ASP A 105 10.41 5.22 19.25
CA ASP A 105 9.88 5.16 17.88
C ASP A 105 9.32 3.76 17.59
N PRO A 106 7.99 3.59 17.41
CA PRO A 106 7.37 2.30 17.13
C PRO A 106 7.75 1.71 15.76
N GLU A 107 8.33 2.50 14.84
CA GLU A 107 8.89 2.03 13.57
C GLU A 107 10.35 1.63 13.68
N ALA A 108 11.07 2.09 14.70
CA ALA A 108 12.46 1.71 14.89
C ALA A 108 12.56 0.22 15.25
N PRO A 109 13.55 -0.51 14.69
CA PRO A 109 13.85 -1.84 15.20
C PRO A 109 14.11 -1.72 16.71
N GLN A 110 13.55 -2.63 17.50
CA GLN A 110 13.86 -2.73 18.91
C GLN A 110 15.36 -3.05 19.01
N ILE A 111 16.17 -2.01 19.25
CA ILE A 111 17.58 -2.15 19.52
C ILE A 111 17.66 -2.77 20.93
N GLU A 112 17.54 -4.08 21.01
CA GLU A 112 18.04 -4.82 22.16
C GLU A 112 19.55 -4.54 22.25
N SER A 113 19.89 -3.56 23.08
CA SER A 113 21.08 -3.53 23.97
C SER A 113 22.45 -3.96 23.42
N GLN A 114 22.69 -3.93 22.10
CA GLN A 114 23.96 -4.40 21.52
C GLN A 114 25.14 -3.43 21.71
N TYR A 115 24.97 -2.36 22.50
CA TYR A 115 26.00 -1.35 22.73
C TYR A 115 26.82 -1.53 24.02
N GLU A 116 26.59 -2.58 24.82
CA GLU A 116 27.34 -2.79 26.09
C GLU A 116 28.48 -3.82 26.03
N SER A 117 28.80 -4.44 24.89
CA SER A 117 29.81 -5.54 24.87
C SER A 117 31.18 -5.22 24.26
N GLU A 118 31.43 -4.02 23.72
CA GLU A 118 32.71 -3.72 23.03
C GLU A 118 33.61 -2.67 23.72
N ARG A 119 33.24 -2.14 24.90
CA ARG A 119 34.06 -1.14 25.62
C ARG A 119 34.74 -1.67 26.89
N GLY A 120 35.13 -2.95 26.90
CA GLY A 120 35.60 -3.62 28.11
C GLY A 120 37.00 -4.24 28.07
N SER A 121 37.74 -4.21 26.96
CA SER A 121 39.00 -5.00 26.88
C SER A 121 40.06 -4.40 25.96
N GLU A 122 40.44 -3.14 26.21
CA GLU A 122 41.63 -2.56 25.57
C GLU A 122 42.36 -1.62 26.52
N TRP A 123 42.75 -2.13 27.69
CA TRP A 123 43.82 -1.59 28.54
C TRP A 123 44.38 -2.75 29.40
N GLU A 124 45.23 -3.57 28.79
CA GLU A 124 46.29 -4.32 29.51
C GLU A 124 47.64 -4.01 28.86
#